data_AF-A0A3D8K2Y0-F1
#
_entry.id   AF-A0A3D8K2Y0-F1
#
_cell.length_a   1.000
_cell.length_b   1.000
_cell.length_c   1.000
_cell.angle_alpha   90.00
_cell.angle_beta   90.00
_cell.angle_gamma   90.00
#
_symmetry.space_group_name_H-M   'P 1'
#
loop_
_entity.id
_entity.type
_entity.pdbx_description
1 polymer ?
#
loop_
_entity_poly.entity_id
_entity_poly.type
_entity_poly.pdbx_seq_one_letter_code
_entity_poly.pdbx_strand_id
1 'polypeptide(L)'
;MSAATLTTFAGSIGGLASAAQQVASILTGPGAGTWWGSLRQASFAGVPFAVRENRTRFGGRNVVHRYPYRDDAYIEPLGKLPRQYELIGFLIESSRVYGGGPVIAQRDALVTACEKGGPRTLVHPTFGSVQNVSCMESEASESFDHGRVIMIRLSLMRGGAKIYPNVATSTQSAVGTAASGLLSGSLLDFATAVATAIEQGAAVVNTAVDTAVSWYQTAVTDIHDVKRVLNAVSTLAGDFGRFFGGGNSGYTGSNQTAPANTTAEQLLEADTANVSAVVSAGAALQTAAANASDTTTFAIAAQALVTALAASAADPADAIRLTTDLASFSPTSSFTNSPIGAAMQSMQTSCAALFRRAALAGVAQACASYQPSSYDDATAVLENVTTLFDAEILTAADAEEDSSYSALRTLRASVVADLQARGADLASLVMMNFAGSLPAVVLAHRIYDDATRADQLVQQVQPVHPLFMPQSFQALAS
;
A
#
# COMPACT_ATOMS: atom_id res chain seq x y z
N MET A 1 29.89 -35.13 33.75
CA MET A 1 28.65 -34.35 34.05
C MET A 1 28.48 -34.35 35.56
N SER A 2 28.54 -33.18 36.20
CA SER A 2 28.59 -33.07 37.66
C SER A 2 27.22 -33.27 38.30
N ALA A 3 27.20 -33.64 39.58
CA ALA A 3 26.00 -33.89 40.38
C ALA A 3 25.01 -32.69 40.45
N ALA A 4 25.39 -31.51 39.96
CA ALA A 4 24.55 -30.31 39.90
C ALA A 4 23.53 -30.30 38.74
N THR A 5 23.68 -31.16 37.72
CA THR A 5 22.72 -31.24 36.59
C THR A 5 21.58 -32.24 36.85
N LEU A 6 21.77 -33.18 37.79
CA LEU A 6 20.75 -34.17 38.19
C LEU A 6 19.70 -33.59 39.16
N THR A 7 20.04 -32.57 39.94
CA THR A 7 19.11 -31.90 40.86
C THR A 7 18.09 -31.01 40.13
N THR A 8 18.47 -30.42 38.99
CA THR A 8 17.56 -29.61 38.16
C THR A 8 16.54 -30.45 37.42
N PHE A 9 16.88 -31.70 37.06
CA PHE A 9 15.97 -32.65 36.43
C PHE A 9 15.03 -33.33 37.45
N ALA A 10 15.49 -33.54 38.69
CA ALA A 10 14.64 -34.02 39.78
C ALA A 10 13.58 -32.98 40.21
N GLY A 11 13.90 -31.68 40.13
CA GLY A 11 12.97 -30.60 40.42
C GLY A 11 11.84 -30.47 39.38
N SER A 12 12.12 -30.71 38.09
CA SER A 12 11.10 -30.67 37.03
C SER A 12 10.21 -31.91 37.03
N ILE A 13 10.74 -33.09 37.35
CA ILE A 13 9.94 -34.32 37.51
C ILE A 13 9.07 -34.25 38.76
N GLY A 14 9.55 -33.68 39.87
CA GLY A 14 8.73 -33.46 41.07
C GLY A 14 7.58 -32.46 40.83
N GLY A 15 7.84 -31.39 40.07
CA GLY A 15 6.80 -30.44 39.63
C GLY A 15 5.76 -31.07 38.70
N LEU A 16 6.21 -31.91 37.75
CA LEU A 16 5.32 -32.63 36.85
C LEU A 16 4.57 -33.78 37.54
N ALA A 17 5.17 -34.46 38.51
CA ALA A 17 4.53 -35.53 39.28
C ALA A 17 3.48 -34.96 40.27
N SER A 18 3.76 -33.82 40.90
CA SER A 18 2.79 -33.10 41.75
C SER A 18 1.67 -32.46 40.93
N ALA A 19 1.97 -31.89 39.75
CA ALA A 19 0.96 -31.43 38.80
C ALA A 19 0.13 -32.59 38.25
N ALA A 20 0.75 -33.74 37.92
CA ALA A 20 0.05 -34.94 37.46
C ALA A 20 -0.78 -35.58 38.57
N GLN A 21 -0.32 -35.57 39.83
CA GLN A 21 -1.10 -36.02 40.98
C GLN A 21 -2.24 -35.05 41.34
N GLN A 22 -2.07 -33.73 41.15
CA GLN A 22 -3.14 -32.74 41.29
C GLN A 22 -4.17 -32.86 40.15
N VAL A 23 -3.72 -33.08 38.92
CA VAL A 23 -4.60 -33.32 37.77
C VAL A 23 -5.33 -34.66 37.91
N ALA A 24 -4.64 -35.71 38.38
CA ALA A 24 -5.24 -37.00 38.69
C ALA A 24 -6.24 -36.88 39.85
N SER A 25 -5.95 -36.16 40.93
CA SER A 25 -6.91 -35.99 42.03
C SER A 25 -8.13 -35.12 41.67
N ILE A 26 -7.98 -34.17 40.73
CA ILE A 26 -9.10 -33.42 40.13
C ILE A 26 -9.96 -34.33 39.23
N LEU A 27 -9.34 -35.29 38.53
CA LEU A 27 -10.03 -36.20 37.60
C LEU A 27 -10.55 -37.49 38.26
N THR A 28 -10.02 -37.91 39.41
CA THR A 28 -10.36 -39.21 40.05
C THR A 28 -10.53 -39.16 41.58
N GLY A 29 -10.44 -37.97 42.22
CA GLY A 29 -10.66 -37.81 43.66
C GLY A 29 -12.14 -37.87 44.10
N PRO A 30 -12.45 -37.81 45.41
CA PRO A 30 -13.79 -38.02 46.00
C PRO A 30 -14.88 -36.99 45.63
N GLY A 31 -14.69 -36.22 44.56
CA GLY A 31 -15.64 -35.26 43.99
C GLY A 31 -15.48 -35.09 42.47
N ALA A 32 -14.67 -35.92 41.80
CA ALA A 32 -14.53 -35.87 40.35
C ALA A 32 -15.87 -36.15 39.67
N GLY A 33 -16.30 -35.26 38.76
CA GLY A 33 -17.63 -35.32 38.13
C GLY A 33 -18.78 -34.75 38.98
N THR A 34 -18.53 -34.32 40.22
CA THR A 34 -19.52 -33.58 41.02
C THR A 34 -19.39 -32.07 40.78
N TRP A 35 -20.48 -31.33 40.96
CA TRP A 35 -20.48 -29.87 40.78
C TRP A 35 -19.38 -29.19 41.61
N TRP A 36 -19.18 -29.61 42.86
CA TRP A 36 -18.16 -29.08 43.76
C TRP A 36 -16.72 -29.37 43.33
N GLY A 37 -16.45 -30.55 42.74
CA GLY A 37 -15.13 -30.90 42.23
C GLY A 37 -14.74 -30.21 40.92
N SER A 38 -15.72 -29.60 40.23
CA SER A 38 -15.50 -28.84 38.99
C SER A 38 -15.16 -27.36 39.21
N LEU A 39 -15.30 -26.87 40.44
CA LEU A 39 -15.08 -25.46 40.79
C LEU A 39 -13.58 -25.15 40.81
N ARG A 40 -13.18 -24.16 40.01
CA ARG A 40 -11.80 -23.63 40.03
C ARG A 40 -11.61 -22.65 41.19
N GLN A 41 -10.38 -22.53 41.68
CA GLN A 41 -10.01 -21.44 42.59
C GLN A 41 -10.15 -20.11 41.86
N ALA A 42 -10.93 -19.18 42.42
CA ALA A 42 -11.12 -17.88 41.78
C ALA A 42 -9.86 -17.02 41.92
N SER A 43 -9.44 -16.38 40.82
CA SER A 43 -8.35 -15.42 40.87
C SER A 43 -8.53 -14.33 39.83
N PHE A 44 -8.05 -13.13 40.15
CA PHE A 44 -8.00 -12.00 39.22
C PHE A 44 -6.55 -11.52 39.14
N ALA A 45 -5.99 -11.51 37.93
CA ALA A 45 -4.58 -11.18 37.70
C ALA A 45 -3.59 -11.99 38.58
N GLY A 46 -3.98 -13.20 39.02
CA GLY A 46 -3.18 -14.07 39.88
C GLY A 46 -3.43 -13.93 41.39
N VAL A 47 -4.24 -12.95 41.84
CA VAL A 47 -4.64 -12.81 43.25
C VAL A 47 -5.83 -13.73 43.52
N PRO A 48 -5.72 -14.70 44.44
CA PRO A 48 -6.83 -15.61 44.76
C PRO A 48 -7.88 -14.91 45.64
N PHE A 49 -9.14 -15.24 45.44
CA PHE A 49 -10.24 -14.78 46.30
C PHE A 49 -11.36 -15.82 46.36
N ALA A 50 -12.21 -15.73 47.40
CA ALA A 50 -13.41 -16.54 47.49
C ALA A 50 -14.58 -15.81 46.84
N VAL A 51 -15.40 -16.51 46.04
CA VAL A 51 -16.61 -15.95 45.42
C VAL A 51 -17.82 -16.40 46.24
N ARG A 52 -18.63 -15.44 46.70
CA ARG A 52 -19.90 -15.71 47.39
C ARG A 52 -21.08 -15.56 46.45
N GLU A 53 -21.05 -14.53 45.60
CA GLU A 53 -22.10 -14.25 44.63
C GLU A 53 -21.46 -13.77 43.33
N ASN A 54 -22.10 -14.11 42.21
CA ASN A 54 -21.68 -13.68 40.89
C ASN A 54 -22.91 -13.32 40.05
N ARG A 55 -22.90 -12.13 39.45
CA ARG A 55 -23.92 -11.64 38.53
C ARG A 55 -23.27 -11.38 37.18
N THR A 56 -23.84 -11.93 36.11
CA THR A 56 -23.32 -11.74 34.75
C THR A 56 -24.36 -11.04 33.90
N ARG A 57 -23.99 -9.90 33.31
CA ARG A 57 -24.82 -9.17 32.37
C ARG A 57 -24.40 -9.49 30.95
N PHE A 58 -25.35 -9.98 30.15
CA PHE A 58 -25.16 -10.35 28.76
C PHE A 58 -26.40 -9.97 27.93
N GLY A 59 -26.24 -9.75 26.63
CA GLY A 59 -27.33 -9.36 25.73
C GLY A 59 -26.83 -8.78 24.41
N GLY A 60 -27.75 -8.22 23.62
CA GLY A 60 -27.44 -7.37 22.47
C GLY A 60 -27.50 -5.90 22.85
N ARG A 61 -26.69 -5.05 22.19
CA ARG A 61 -26.93 -3.62 22.15
C ARG A 61 -27.99 -3.38 21.10
N ASN A 62 -29.14 -2.88 21.50
CA ASN A 62 -30.23 -2.61 20.58
C ASN A 62 -30.65 -1.14 20.71
N VAL A 63 -30.94 -0.50 19.58
CA VAL A 63 -31.61 0.80 19.54
C VAL A 63 -33.09 0.56 19.31
N VAL A 64 -33.92 1.21 20.13
CA VAL A 64 -35.37 1.10 20.06
C VAL A 64 -35.93 2.35 19.40
N HIS A 65 -36.43 2.21 18.19
CA HIS A 65 -37.10 3.26 17.44
C HIS A 65 -38.60 3.21 17.73
N ARG A 66 -39.14 4.29 18.33
CA ARG A 66 -40.57 4.45 18.62
C ARG A 66 -41.17 5.46 17.66
N TYR A 67 -42.28 5.09 17.02
CA TYR A 67 -42.98 5.96 16.08
C TYR A 67 -44.36 6.35 16.65
N PRO A 68 -44.81 7.62 16.50
CA PRO A 68 -46.15 8.02 16.89
C PRO A 68 -47.22 7.15 16.20
N TYR A 69 -48.29 6.81 16.93
CA TYR A 69 -49.42 5.99 16.47
C TYR A 69 -49.10 4.53 16.08
N ARG A 70 -47.93 4.00 16.48
CA ARG A 70 -47.65 2.57 16.47
C ARG A 70 -47.46 2.05 17.90
N ASP A 71 -48.20 1.00 18.22
CA ASP A 71 -48.10 0.35 19.54
C ASP A 71 -46.80 -0.46 19.68
N ASP A 72 -46.29 -1.03 18.57
CA ASP A 72 -45.05 -1.82 18.54
C ASP A 72 -43.83 -0.98 18.10
N ALA A 73 -42.70 -1.16 18.79
CA ALA A 73 -41.43 -0.48 18.50
C ALA A 73 -40.52 -1.31 17.58
N TYR A 74 -39.78 -0.64 16.69
CA TYR A 74 -38.75 -1.29 15.86
C TYR A 74 -37.43 -1.36 16.62
N ILE A 75 -36.80 -2.54 16.65
CA ILE A 75 -35.57 -2.80 17.41
C ILE A 75 -34.44 -3.10 16.43
N GLU A 76 -33.47 -2.20 16.35
CA GLU A 76 -32.29 -2.36 15.51
C GLU A 76 -31.11 -2.93 16.34
N PRO A 77 -30.58 -4.12 15.99
CA PRO A 77 -29.45 -4.71 16.69
C PRO A 77 -28.12 -4.05 16.30
N LEU A 78 -27.45 -3.37 17.23
CA LEU A 78 -26.12 -2.76 17.10
C LEU A 78 -24.97 -3.69 17.55
N GLY A 79 -25.22 -5.00 17.57
CA GLY A 79 -24.25 -6.01 17.95
C GLY A 79 -24.34 -6.46 19.40
N LYS A 80 -23.28 -7.13 19.89
CA LYS A 80 -23.28 -7.81 21.19
C LYS A 80 -22.94 -6.85 22.34
N LEU A 81 -23.68 -6.92 23.44
CA LEU A 81 -23.33 -6.21 24.68
C LEU A 81 -22.04 -6.83 25.26
N PRO A 82 -21.04 -6.02 25.65
CA PRO A 82 -19.86 -6.56 26.31
C PRO A 82 -20.28 -7.25 27.61
N ARG A 83 -19.77 -8.47 27.82
CA ARG A 83 -20.07 -9.24 29.02
C ARG A 83 -19.49 -8.50 30.23
N GLN A 84 -20.36 -8.16 31.18
CA GLN A 84 -19.98 -7.62 32.49
C GLN A 84 -20.16 -8.70 33.55
N TYR A 85 -19.19 -8.82 34.45
CA TYR A 85 -19.19 -9.73 35.58
C TYR A 85 -19.10 -8.91 36.85
N GLU A 86 -20.09 -9.03 37.72
CA GLU A 86 -20.08 -8.44 39.05
C GLU A 86 -19.86 -9.58 40.05
N LEU A 87 -18.71 -9.55 40.71
CA LEU A 87 -18.27 -10.58 41.65
C LEU A 87 -18.29 -10.00 43.06
N ILE A 88 -18.99 -10.68 43.97
CA ILE A 88 -18.97 -10.35 45.41
C ILE A 88 -18.32 -11.52 46.13
N GLY A 89 -17.28 -11.23 46.89
CA GLY A 89 -16.39 -12.22 47.46
C GLY A 89 -15.71 -11.74 48.72
N PHE A 90 -14.72 -12.52 49.16
CA PHE A 90 -13.87 -12.14 50.27
C PHE A 90 -12.44 -12.67 50.13
N LEU A 91 -11.51 -11.94 50.72
CA LEU A 91 -10.12 -12.33 50.93
C LEU A 91 -10.00 -12.88 52.35
N ILE A 92 -9.31 -14.01 52.52
CA ILE A 92 -9.08 -14.63 53.83
C ILE A 92 -7.62 -15.01 53.99
N GLU A 93 -7.12 -14.89 55.21
CA GLU A 93 -5.72 -15.14 55.52
C GLU A 93 -5.44 -16.64 55.60
N SER A 94 -4.38 -17.10 54.92
CA SER A 94 -3.90 -18.49 54.98
C SER A 94 -5.01 -19.54 54.73
N SER A 95 -5.86 -19.30 53.71
CA SER A 95 -6.93 -20.24 53.37
C SER A 95 -6.37 -21.60 52.94
N ARG A 96 -6.89 -22.69 53.51
CA ARG A 96 -6.57 -24.04 53.02
C ARG A 96 -7.19 -24.36 51.65
N VAL A 97 -8.26 -23.65 51.28
CA VAL A 97 -9.03 -23.90 50.05
C VAL A 97 -8.66 -22.92 48.94
N TYR A 98 -8.49 -21.64 49.25
CA TYR A 98 -8.21 -20.60 48.27
C TYR A 98 -6.72 -20.23 48.17
N GLY A 99 -5.89 -20.72 49.10
CA GLY A 99 -4.53 -20.25 49.27
C GLY A 99 -4.50 -18.77 49.70
N GLY A 100 -3.30 -18.17 49.67
CA GLY A 100 -3.11 -16.74 49.90
C GLY A 100 -2.33 -16.42 51.18
N GLY A 101 -1.44 -15.42 51.06
CA GLY A 101 -0.61 -14.91 52.16
C GLY A 101 -1.37 -13.95 53.09
N PRO A 102 -0.70 -12.95 53.69
CA PRO A 102 -1.34 -11.94 54.52
C PRO A 102 -2.45 -11.21 53.75
N VAL A 103 -3.65 -11.10 54.35
CA VAL A 103 -4.84 -10.52 53.69
C VAL A 103 -4.64 -9.06 53.24
N ILE A 104 -3.87 -8.28 53.99
CA ILE A 104 -3.53 -6.90 53.64
C ILE A 104 -2.71 -6.86 52.34
N ALA A 105 -1.71 -7.74 52.20
CA ALA A 105 -0.90 -7.82 50.98
C ALA A 105 -1.72 -8.31 49.77
N GLN A 106 -2.69 -9.21 49.99
CA GLN A 106 -3.62 -9.65 48.95
C GLN A 106 -4.54 -8.50 48.48
N ARG A 107 -5.04 -7.69 49.42
CA ARG A 107 -5.85 -6.50 49.11
C ARG A 107 -5.04 -5.52 48.26
N ASP A 108 -3.83 -5.17 48.68
CA ASP A 108 -3.00 -4.19 47.96
C ASP A 108 -2.61 -4.69 46.57
N ALA A 109 -2.36 -5.99 46.42
CA ALA A 109 -2.12 -6.62 45.12
C ALA A 109 -3.37 -6.60 44.23
N LEU A 110 -4.56 -6.79 44.79
CA LEU A 110 -5.83 -6.74 44.07
C LEU A 110 -6.16 -5.31 43.61
N VAL A 111 -5.96 -4.32 44.49
CA VAL A 111 -6.11 -2.89 44.17
C VAL A 111 -5.16 -2.52 43.04
N THR A 112 -3.87 -2.86 43.19
CA THR A 112 -2.86 -2.63 42.13
C THR A 112 -3.25 -3.30 40.82
N ALA A 113 -3.82 -4.51 40.86
CA ALA A 113 -4.26 -5.23 39.67
C ALA A 113 -5.46 -4.57 38.98
N CYS A 114 -6.38 -3.95 39.73
CA CYS A 114 -7.52 -3.21 39.19
C CYS A 114 -7.12 -1.83 38.66
N GLU A 115 -6.23 -1.11 39.35
CA GLU A 115 -5.78 0.23 38.95
C GLU A 115 -4.73 0.21 37.82
N LYS A 116 -3.92 -0.86 37.73
CA LYS A 116 -2.95 -1.03 36.65
C LYS A 116 -3.68 -1.37 35.36
N GLY A 117 -4.05 -0.32 34.63
CA GLY A 117 -4.77 -0.40 33.36
C GLY A 117 -4.22 -1.48 32.41
N GLY A 118 -5.13 -2.22 31.79
CA GLY A 118 -4.81 -3.26 30.81
C GLY A 118 -5.62 -4.55 31.01
N PRO A 119 -5.82 -5.34 29.94
CA PRO A 119 -6.56 -6.60 30.00
C PRO A 119 -5.84 -7.63 30.88
N ARG A 120 -6.56 -8.26 31.80
CA ARG A 120 -6.08 -9.35 32.66
C ARG A 120 -6.94 -10.60 32.50
N THR A 121 -6.44 -11.70 33.05
CA THR A 121 -7.18 -12.96 33.11
C THR A 121 -7.98 -13.04 34.41
N LEU A 122 -9.26 -13.33 34.28
CA LEU A 122 -10.16 -13.69 35.38
C LEU A 122 -10.33 -15.21 35.37
N VAL A 123 -10.05 -15.88 36.48
CA VAL A 123 -10.45 -17.27 36.71
C VAL A 123 -11.64 -17.26 37.66
N HIS A 124 -12.78 -17.73 37.20
CA HIS A 124 -13.98 -17.87 38.03
C HIS A 124 -14.28 -19.36 38.29
N PRO A 125 -14.82 -19.73 39.46
CA PRO A 125 -15.08 -21.13 39.80
C PRO A 125 -15.95 -21.86 38.78
N THR A 126 -16.98 -21.21 38.23
CA THR A 126 -17.88 -21.81 37.23
C THR A 126 -17.63 -21.38 35.79
N PHE A 127 -16.99 -20.22 35.54
CA PHE A 127 -16.77 -19.73 34.16
C PHE A 127 -15.44 -20.16 33.56
N GLY A 128 -14.57 -20.78 34.36
CA GLY A 128 -13.21 -21.09 33.95
C GLY A 128 -12.38 -19.82 33.78
N SER A 129 -11.40 -19.86 32.88
CA SER A 129 -10.50 -18.75 32.59
C SER A 129 -11.08 -17.85 31.49
N VAL A 130 -11.45 -16.62 31.85
CA VAL A 130 -11.86 -15.56 30.93
C VAL A 130 -10.69 -14.60 30.71
N GLN A 131 -10.21 -14.55 29.47
CA GLN A 131 -9.15 -13.62 29.06
C GLN A 131 -9.73 -12.26 28.66
N ASN A 132 -8.86 -11.24 28.66
CA ASN A 132 -9.16 -9.86 28.27
C ASN A 132 -10.25 -9.21 29.13
N VAL A 133 -10.10 -9.28 30.45
CA VAL A 133 -11.01 -8.66 31.41
C VAL A 133 -10.34 -7.43 32.03
N SER A 134 -11.05 -6.30 32.01
CA SER A 134 -10.64 -5.05 32.66
C SER A 134 -11.51 -4.80 33.89
N CYS A 135 -10.88 -4.31 34.97
CA CYS A 135 -11.58 -3.90 36.18
C CYS A 135 -12.16 -2.49 35.97
N MET A 136 -13.46 -2.33 36.14
CA MET A 136 -14.17 -1.05 36.01
C MET A 136 -14.34 -0.37 37.36
N GLU A 137 -14.68 -1.15 38.38
CA GLU A 137 -14.89 -0.69 39.74
C GLU A 137 -14.47 -1.80 40.71
N SER A 138 -13.81 -1.42 41.80
CA SER A 138 -13.42 -2.33 42.86
C SER A 138 -13.67 -1.68 44.22
N GLU A 139 -14.36 -2.39 45.10
CA GLU A 139 -14.65 -1.98 46.47
C GLU A 139 -14.11 -3.05 47.42
N ALA A 140 -13.41 -2.62 48.47
CA ALA A 140 -12.97 -3.48 49.58
C ALA A 140 -13.54 -2.92 50.88
N SER A 141 -14.25 -3.76 51.63
CA SER A 141 -14.87 -3.40 52.90
C SER A 141 -14.24 -4.21 54.04
N GLU A 142 -13.80 -3.49 55.07
CA GLU A 142 -13.16 -4.02 56.25
C GLU A 142 -14.04 -3.68 57.46
N SER A 143 -14.42 -4.68 58.24
CA SER A 143 -15.15 -4.49 59.49
C SER A 143 -14.43 -5.21 60.62
N PHE A 144 -14.38 -4.56 61.79
CA PHE A 144 -13.77 -5.13 62.99
C PHE A 144 -14.37 -6.50 63.33
N ASP A 145 -15.69 -6.66 63.15
CA ASP A 145 -16.42 -7.90 63.45
C ASP A 145 -16.05 -9.08 62.54
N HIS A 146 -15.46 -8.81 61.36
CA HIS A 146 -15.07 -9.83 60.38
C HIS A 146 -13.61 -10.28 60.53
N GLY A 147 -12.80 -9.58 61.34
CA GLY A 147 -11.43 -9.98 61.67
C GLY A 147 -10.53 -10.14 60.44
N ARG A 148 -10.01 -11.35 60.21
CA ARG A 148 -9.04 -11.68 59.13
C ARG A 148 -9.70 -11.89 57.76
N VAL A 149 -10.83 -11.23 57.50
CA VAL A 149 -11.61 -11.33 56.28
C VAL A 149 -11.90 -9.94 55.73
N ILE A 150 -11.57 -9.71 54.45
CA ILE A 150 -11.90 -8.47 53.73
C ILE A 150 -12.94 -8.81 52.67
N MET A 151 -14.08 -8.14 52.70
CA MET A 151 -15.12 -8.31 51.69
C MET A 151 -14.73 -7.51 50.44
N ILE A 152 -14.92 -8.10 49.27
CA ILE A 152 -14.60 -7.46 47.98
C ILE A 152 -15.81 -7.48 47.05
N ARG A 153 -15.97 -6.40 46.29
CA ARG A 153 -16.88 -6.32 45.15
C ARG A 153 -16.12 -5.83 43.93
N LEU A 154 -16.15 -6.61 42.86
CA LEU A 154 -15.44 -6.32 41.61
C LEU A 154 -16.44 -6.24 40.46
N SER A 155 -16.45 -5.11 39.77
CA SER A 155 -17.16 -4.93 38.49
C SER A 155 -16.15 -5.07 37.36
N LEU A 156 -16.24 -6.17 36.62
CA LEU A 156 -15.30 -6.56 35.58
C LEU A 156 -15.99 -6.56 34.21
N MET A 157 -15.32 -6.10 33.16
CA MET A 157 -15.85 -6.13 31.80
C MET A 157 -14.87 -6.80 30.84
N ARG A 158 -15.37 -7.66 29.95
CA ARG A 158 -14.54 -8.24 28.88
C ARG A 158 -14.29 -7.21 27.78
N GLY A 159 -13.02 -6.84 27.59
CA GLY A 159 -12.55 -6.02 26.48
C GLY A 159 -12.39 -6.81 25.19
N GLY A 160 -12.70 -6.18 24.06
CA GLY A 160 -12.35 -6.67 22.73
C GLY A 160 -10.89 -6.37 22.38
N ALA A 161 -10.34 -7.09 21.40
CA ALA A 161 -9.06 -6.70 20.81
C ALA A 161 -9.22 -5.32 20.16
N LYS A 162 -8.28 -4.40 20.43
CA LYS A 162 -8.26 -3.08 19.79
C LYS A 162 -7.81 -3.26 18.34
N ILE A 163 -8.77 -3.32 17.43
CA ILE A 163 -8.50 -3.32 15.99
C ILE A 163 -8.23 -1.86 15.61
N TYR A 164 -6.98 -1.53 15.30
CA TYR A 164 -6.65 -0.25 14.70
C TYR A 164 -6.99 -0.32 13.20
N PRO A 165 -7.39 0.79 12.57
CA PRO A 165 -7.36 0.87 11.11
C PRO A 165 -5.93 0.60 10.66
N ASN A 166 -5.72 -0.34 9.75
CA ASN A 166 -4.42 -0.48 9.10
C ASN A 166 -4.18 0.79 8.28
N VAL A 167 -3.10 1.50 8.56
CA VAL A 167 -2.65 2.60 7.72
C VAL A 167 -2.08 1.96 6.45
N ALA A 168 -2.93 1.77 5.43
CA ALA A 168 -2.46 1.39 4.11
C ALA A 168 -1.74 2.61 3.53
N THR A 169 -0.42 2.49 3.33
CA THR A 169 0.35 3.49 2.56
C THR A 169 -0.14 3.50 1.13
N SER A 170 -0.43 4.68 0.57
CA SER A 170 -0.80 4.81 -0.84
C SER A 170 0.31 4.24 -1.73
N THR A 171 -0.01 3.26 -2.57
CA THR A 171 0.92 2.65 -3.53
C THR A 171 1.46 3.70 -4.50
N GLN A 172 0.63 4.69 -4.88
CA GLN A 172 1.02 5.82 -5.70
C GLN A 172 2.13 6.67 -5.05
N SER A 173 2.01 6.94 -3.75
CA SER A 173 3.04 7.67 -3.00
C SER A 173 4.34 6.89 -2.89
N ALA A 174 4.25 5.55 -2.78
CA ALA A 174 5.42 4.68 -2.73
C ALA A 174 6.22 4.74 -4.04
N VAL A 175 5.54 4.76 -5.19
CA VAL A 175 6.19 4.95 -6.51
C VAL A 175 6.92 6.31 -6.57
N GLY A 176 6.28 7.39 -6.11
CA GLY A 176 6.91 8.71 -6.06
C GLY A 176 8.18 8.74 -5.20
N THR A 177 8.15 8.15 -4.00
CA THR A 177 9.33 8.04 -3.13
C THR A 177 10.44 7.20 -3.75
N ALA A 178 10.09 6.06 -4.36
CA ALA A 178 11.07 5.20 -5.03
C ALA A 178 11.69 5.88 -6.26
N ALA A 179 10.92 6.70 -6.99
CA ALA A 179 11.42 7.48 -8.13
C ALA A 179 12.45 8.52 -7.68
N SER A 180 12.19 9.25 -6.59
CA SER A 180 13.19 10.16 -6.00
C SER A 180 14.44 9.42 -5.53
N GLY A 181 14.27 8.21 -4.96
CA GLY A 181 15.38 7.33 -4.58
C GLY A 181 16.26 6.92 -5.76
N LEU A 182 15.66 6.58 -6.91
CA LEU A 182 16.39 6.29 -8.15
C LEU A 182 17.25 7.47 -8.59
N LEU A 183 16.72 8.69 -8.54
CA LEU A 183 17.46 9.87 -8.96
C LEU A 183 18.65 10.16 -8.04
N SER A 184 18.47 10.01 -6.73
CA SER A 184 19.58 10.15 -5.77
C SER A 184 20.65 9.08 -5.96
N GLY A 185 20.26 7.82 -6.20
CA GLY A 185 21.20 6.73 -6.49
C GLY A 185 21.96 6.95 -7.80
N SER A 186 21.25 7.35 -8.86
CA SER A 186 21.84 7.64 -10.19
C SER A 186 22.81 8.81 -10.15
N LEU A 187 22.49 9.86 -9.38
CA LEU A 187 23.38 11.01 -9.18
C LEU A 187 24.67 10.59 -8.46
N LEU A 188 24.58 9.72 -7.45
CA LEU A 188 25.74 9.26 -6.70
C LEU A 188 26.69 8.47 -7.62
N ASP A 189 26.18 7.50 -8.36
CA ASP A 189 26.99 6.69 -9.26
C ASP A 189 27.57 7.54 -10.41
N PHE A 190 26.77 8.45 -10.99
CA PHE A 190 27.26 9.42 -11.98
C PHE A 190 28.41 10.28 -11.44
N ALA A 191 28.25 10.83 -10.23
CA ALA A 191 29.27 11.67 -9.62
C ALA A 191 30.56 10.90 -9.36
N THR A 192 30.48 9.63 -8.96
CA THR A 192 31.64 8.76 -8.79
C THR A 192 32.32 8.41 -10.11
N ALA A 193 31.56 8.04 -11.15
CA ALA A 193 32.10 7.63 -12.44
C ALA A 193 32.79 8.79 -13.20
N VAL A 194 32.26 10.00 -13.05
CA VAL A 194 32.68 11.16 -13.84
C VAL A 194 33.80 11.99 -13.17
N ALA A 195 34.02 11.81 -11.86
CA ALA A 195 35.00 12.59 -11.08
C ALA A 195 36.39 12.64 -11.73
N THR A 196 36.95 11.50 -12.14
CA THR A 196 38.28 11.41 -12.76
C THR A 196 38.28 11.76 -14.25
N ALA A 197 37.13 11.64 -14.92
CA ALA A 197 37.01 11.92 -16.34
C ALA A 197 37.03 13.43 -16.63
N ILE A 198 36.40 14.25 -15.77
CA ILE A 198 36.37 15.72 -15.93
C ILE A 198 37.77 16.34 -15.83
N GLU A 199 38.67 15.73 -15.05
CA GLU A 199 40.06 16.21 -14.91
C GLU A 199 40.87 16.17 -16.22
N GLN A 200 40.44 15.36 -17.21
CA GLN A 200 41.11 15.24 -18.51
C GLN A 200 40.85 16.44 -19.45
N GLY A 201 39.98 17.38 -19.06
CA GLY A 201 39.83 18.68 -19.69
C GLY A 201 38.61 18.85 -20.61
N ALA A 202 38.61 19.93 -21.40
CA ALA A 202 37.44 20.45 -22.10
C ALA A 202 36.80 19.48 -23.12
N ALA A 203 37.56 18.56 -23.71
CA ALA A 203 37.04 17.58 -24.66
C ALA A 203 35.99 16.65 -24.01
N VAL A 204 36.21 16.25 -22.76
CA VAL A 204 35.27 15.39 -22.01
C VAL A 204 34.01 16.16 -21.66
N VAL A 205 34.12 17.43 -21.26
CA VAL A 205 32.95 18.29 -21.01
C VAL A 205 32.12 18.48 -22.28
N ASN A 206 32.76 18.69 -23.44
CA ASN A 206 32.05 18.77 -24.71
C ASN A 206 31.28 17.48 -25.03
N THR A 207 31.81 16.30 -24.70
CA THR A 207 31.06 15.05 -24.88
C THR A 207 29.81 14.94 -24.00
N ALA A 208 29.84 15.51 -22.79
CA ALA A 208 28.65 15.60 -21.95
C ALA A 208 27.60 16.52 -22.61
N VAL A 209 28.02 17.67 -23.14
CA VAL A 209 27.16 18.60 -23.89
C VAL A 209 26.57 17.93 -25.13
N ASP A 210 27.38 17.27 -25.96
CA ASP A 210 26.92 16.58 -27.17
C ASP A 210 25.92 15.48 -26.84
N THR A 211 26.17 14.71 -25.77
CA THR A 211 25.25 13.67 -25.31
C THR A 211 23.94 14.26 -24.80
N ALA A 212 23.99 15.37 -24.05
CA ALA A 212 22.81 16.09 -23.58
C ALA A 212 21.99 16.68 -24.73
N VAL A 213 22.65 17.23 -25.76
CA VAL A 213 21.99 17.74 -26.97
C VAL A 213 21.32 16.61 -27.73
N SER A 214 21.99 15.47 -27.91
CA SER A 214 21.42 14.31 -28.60
C SER A 214 20.17 13.76 -27.88
N TRP A 215 20.21 13.68 -26.55
CA TRP A 215 19.05 13.26 -25.77
C TRP A 215 17.92 14.30 -25.85
N TYR A 216 18.23 15.59 -25.74
CA TYR A 216 17.26 16.67 -25.92
C TYR A 216 16.61 16.66 -27.32
N GLN A 217 17.34 16.33 -28.38
CA GLN A 217 16.78 16.20 -29.74
C GLN A 217 15.75 15.06 -29.85
N THR A 218 15.89 14.01 -29.04
CA THR A 218 14.88 12.96 -28.92
C THR A 218 13.58 13.57 -28.35
N ALA A 219 13.68 14.32 -27.24
CA ALA A 219 12.53 15.04 -26.66
C ALA A 219 11.90 16.06 -27.64
N VAL A 220 12.70 16.75 -28.46
CA VAL A 220 12.20 17.69 -29.48
C VAL A 220 11.43 16.96 -30.59
N THR A 221 11.86 15.76 -30.97
CA THR A 221 11.15 14.94 -31.95
C THR A 221 9.80 14.51 -31.38
N ASP A 222 9.79 14.08 -30.12
CA ASP A 222 8.61 13.67 -29.37
C ASP A 222 7.55 14.77 -29.23
N ILE A 223 7.94 16.01 -28.89
CA ILE A 223 6.99 17.13 -28.77
C ILE A 223 6.41 17.58 -30.12
N HIS A 224 7.05 17.24 -31.24
CA HIS A 224 6.55 17.54 -32.58
C HIS A 224 5.82 16.36 -33.22
N ASP A 225 5.61 15.27 -32.49
CA ASP A 225 4.84 14.12 -32.96
C ASP A 225 3.36 14.47 -33.21
N VAL A 226 2.85 14.01 -34.35
CA VAL A 226 1.45 14.17 -34.78
C VAL A 226 0.50 13.60 -33.74
N LYS A 227 0.84 12.47 -33.09
CA LYS A 227 -0.02 11.86 -32.08
C LYS A 227 -0.25 12.78 -30.88
N ARG A 228 0.80 13.47 -30.42
CA ARG A 228 0.71 14.44 -29.31
C ARG A 228 -0.20 15.62 -29.68
N VAL A 229 -0.01 16.18 -30.87
CA VAL A 229 -0.82 17.31 -31.37
C VAL A 229 -2.29 16.93 -31.50
N LEU A 230 -2.59 15.74 -32.05
CA LEU A 230 -3.95 15.22 -32.12
C LEU A 230 -4.55 15.02 -30.73
N ASN A 231 -3.76 14.45 -29.81
CA ASN A 231 -4.20 14.21 -28.44
C ASN A 231 -4.48 15.50 -27.66
N ALA A 232 -3.69 16.57 -27.87
CA ALA A 232 -3.89 17.87 -27.22
C ALA A 232 -5.26 18.48 -27.54
N VAL A 233 -5.71 18.35 -28.79
CA VAL A 233 -7.04 18.82 -29.23
C VAL A 233 -8.15 17.82 -28.86
N SER A 234 -7.80 16.55 -28.66
CA SER A 234 -8.76 15.47 -28.37
C SER A 234 -9.47 15.58 -27.02
N THR A 235 -8.98 16.45 -26.14
CA THR A 235 -9.63 16.73 -24.86
C THR A 235 -10.82 17.68 -24.99
N LEU A 236 -11.07 18.28 -26.15
CA LEU A 236 -12.15 19.22 -26.37
C LEU A 236 -13.53 18.58 -26.10
N ALA A 237 -14.35 19.24 -25.28
CA ALA A 237 -15.69 18.75 -24.94
C ALA A 237 -16.61 18.67 -26.17
N GLY A 238 -17.22 17.50 -26.39
CA GLY A 238 -18.19 17.25 -27.46
C GLY A 238 -18.30 15.77 -27.82
N ASP A 239 -19.29 15.43 -28.65
CA ASP A 239 -19.51 14.05 -29.12
C ASP A 239 -18.77 13.82 -30.45
N PHE A 240 -17.49 13.49 -30.33
CA PHE A 240 -16.61 13.25 -31.47
C PHE A 240 -16.30 11.76 -31.66
N GLY A 241 -17.02 10.89 -30.93
CA GLY A 241 -16.94 9.43 -31.03
C GLY A 241 -15.51 8.89 -31.04
N ARG A 242 -15.17 8.11 -32.08
CA ARG A 242 -13.90 7.37 -32.19
C ARG A 242 -12.64 8.25 -32.30
N PHE A 243 -12.79 9.52 -32.68
CA PHE A 243 -11.66 10.35 -33.07
C PHE A 243 -10.99 11.05 -31.88
N PHE A 244 -11.67 11.10 -30.73
CA PHE A 244 -11.15 11.66 -29.50
C PHE A 244 -11.24 10.60 -28.38
N GLY A 245 -10.15 9.84 -28.25
CA GLY A 245 -10.03 8.72 -27.32
C GLY A 245 -8.68 8.64 -26.63
N GLY A 246 -7.96 9.76 -26.50
CA GLY A 246 -6.68 9.81 -25.79
C GLY A 246 -6.81 9.74 -24.27
N GLY A 247 -7.97 10.08 -23.69
CA GLY A 247 -8.13 10.15 -22.24
C GLY A 247 -8.00 8.79 -21.55
N ASN A 248 -6.85 8.49 -20.95
CA ASN A 248 -6.73 7.36 -20.03
C ASN A 248 -7.45 7.66 -18.71
N SER A 249 -8.76 7.49 -18.71
CA SER A 249 -9.60 7.43 -17.52
C SER A 249 -10.30 6.09 -17.54
N GLY A 250 -9.91 5.17 -16.64
CA GLY A 250 -10.56 3.87 -16.52
C GLY A 250 -12.06 3.97 -16.21
N TYR A 251 -12.66 2.84 -15.88
CA TYR A 251 -14.12 2.60 -15.81
C TYR A 251 -15.00 3.69 -15.13
N THR A 252 -14.45 4.51 -14.23
CA THR A 252 -15.18 5.55 -13.49
C THR A 252 -14.97 6.99 -13.98
N GLY A 253 -14.18 7.22 -15.02
CA GLY A 253 -13.97 8.56 -15.57
C GLY A 253 -14.38 8.58 -17.03
N SER A 254 -15.34 9.43 -17.37
CA SER A 254 -15.37 10.04 -18.70
C SER A 254 -13.96 10.55 -19.02
N ASN A 255 -13.50 10.42 -20.27
CA ASN A 255 -12.26 11.04 -20.76
C ASN A 255 -12.03 12.37 -20.05
N GLN A 256 -10.80 12.69 -19.64
CA GLN A 256 -10.48 14.03 -19.14
C GLN A 256 -10.82 15.04 -20.24
N THR A 257 -12.06 15.54 -20.21
CA THR A 257 -12.54 16.54 -21.13
C THR A 257 -12.14 17.88 -20.55
N ALA A 258 -11.55 18.72 -21.39
CA ALA A 258 -11.37 20.11 -21.09
C ALA A 258 -12.75 20.73 -20.70
N PRO A 259 -12.77 21.73 -19.81
CA PRO A 259 -13.99 22.39 -19.40
C PRO A 259 -14.87 22.79 -20.60
N ALA A 260 -16.20 22.69 -20.49
CA ALA A 260 -17.12 22.83 -21.62
C ALA A 260 -17.04 24.16 -22.42
N ASN A 261 -16.35 25.17 -21.88
CA ASN A 261 -16.10 26.47 -22.51
C ASN A 261 -14.72 26.62 -23.13
N THR A 262 -13.85 25.60 -23.10
CA THR A 262 -12.53 25.66 -23.74
C THR A 262 -12.66 25.64 -25.25
N THR A 263 -11.93 26.52 -25.93
CA THR A 263 -11.84 26.51 -27.40
C THR A 263 -10.63 25.70 -27.86
N ALA A 264 -10.64 25.26 -29.13
CA ALA A 264 -9.47 24.64 -29.75
C ALA A 264 -8.25 25.57 -29.76
N GLU A 265 -8.47 26.88 -29.88
CA GLU A 265 -7.41 27.90 -29.81
C GLU A 265 -6.73 27.91 -28.43
N GLN A 266 -7.51 27.84 -27.34
CA GLN A 266 -6.98 27.79 -25.98
C GLN A 266 -6.18 26.50 -25.71
N LEU A 267 -6.62 25.37 -26.26
CA LEU A 267 -5.87 24.10 -26.16
C LEU A 267 -4.56 24.17 -26.94
N LEU A 268 -4.55 24.81 -28.11
CA LEU A 268 -3.34 24.99 -28.91
C LEU A 268 -2.37 26.01 -28.28
N GLU A 269 -2.89 27.05 -27.62
CA GLU A 269 -2.08 27.98 -26.81
C GLU A 269 -1.42 27.25 -25.62
N ALA A 270 -2.18 26.41 -24.91
CA ALA A 270 -1.65 25.57 -23.83
C ALA A 270 -0.59 24.58 -24.33
N ASP A 271 -0.83 23.95 -25.48
CA ASP A 271 0.13 23.06 -26.13
C ASP A 271 1.44 23.80 -26.50
N THR A 272 1.32 25.00 -27.06
CA THR A 272 2.46 25.86 -27.39
C THR A 272 3.26 26.24 -26.15
N ALA A 273 2.59 26.51 -25.03
CA ALA A 273 3.25 26.76 -23.74
C ALA A 273 4.00 25.53 -23.22
N ASN A 274 3.42 24.33 -23.36
CA ASN A 274 4.06 23.08 -23.00
C ASN A 274 5.31 22.79 -23.86
N VAL A 275 5.23 23.00 -25.18
CA VAL A 275 6.38 22.91 -26.10
C VAL A 275 7.48 23.88 -25.68
N SER A 276 7.12 25.13 -25.37
CA SER A 276 8.06 26.14 -24.89
C SER A 276 8.74 25.75 -23.57
N ALA A 277 8.00 25.11 -22.65
CA ALA A 277 8.54 24.61 -21.39
C ALA A 277 9.57 23.48 -21.60
N VAL A 278 9.31 22.55 -22.53
CA VAL A 278 10.27 21.48 -22.89
C VAL A 278 11.53 22.06 -23.52
N VAL A 279 11.38 23.01 -24.45
CA VAL A 279 12.52 23.70 -25.08
C VAL A 279 13.35 24.45 -24.03
N SER A 280 12.69 25.13 -23.09
CA SER A 280 13.36 25.84 -21.99
C SER A 280 14.10 24.89 -21.05
N ALA A 281 13.50 23.75 -20.71
CA ALA A 281 14.16 22.72 -19.89
C ALA A 281 15.37 22.10 -20.62
N GLY A 282 15.27 21.90 -21.93
CA GLY A 282 16.38 21.44 -22.76
C GLY A 282 17.54 22.43 -22.85
N ALA A 283 17.25 23.73 -22.96
CA ALA A 283 18.26 24.77 -22.92
C ALA A 283 18.96 24.86 -21.55
N ALA A 284 18.20 24.68 -20.45
CA ALA A 284 18.75 24.59 -19.11
C ALA A 284 19.66 23.36 -18.94
N LEU A 285 19.27 22.21 -19.50
CA LEU A 285 20.10 21.00 -19.51
C LEU A 285 21.42 21.21 -20.27
N GLN A 286 21.39 21.83 -21.44
CA GLN A 286 22.61 22.14 -22.21
C GLN A 286 23.54 23.09 -21.43
N THR A 287 22.97 24.08 -20.74
CA THR A 287 23.73 25.00 -19.88
C THR A 287 24.36 24.27 -18.70
N ALA A 288 23.63 23.35 -18.08
CA ALA A 288 24.13 22.53 -16.97
C ALA A 288 25.20 21.53 -17.44
N ALA A 289 25.06 20.97 -18.65
CA ALA A 289 26.05 20.06 -19.24
C ALA A 289 27.41 20.73 -19.47
N ALA A 290 27.43 22.04 -19.78
CA ALA A 290 28.65 22.81 -19.90
C ALA A 290 29.44 22.92 -18.58
N ASN A 291 28.79 22.66 -17.44
CA ASN A 291 29.40 22.58 -16.11
C ASN A 291 29.10 21.23 -15.45
N ALA A 292 29.37 20.11 -16.15
CA ALA A 292 29.08 18.75 -15.68
C ALA A 292 29.72 18.37 -14.33
N SER A 293 30.67 19.16 -13.80
CA SER A 293 31.21 19.01 -12.44
C SER A 293 30.19 19.35 -11.35
N ASP A 294 29.22 20.21 -11.63
CA ASP A 294 28.04 20.41 -10.79
C ASP A 294 27.00 19.33 -11.12
N THR A 295 27.26 18.13 -10.61
CA THR A 295 26.45 16.92 -10.85
C THR A 295 25.01 17.08 -10.37
N THR A 296 24.78 17.92 -9.36
CA THR A 296 23.44 18.16 -8.80
C THR A 296 22.60 19.01 -9.74
N THR A 297 23.13 20.14 -10.20
CA THR A 297 22.42 20.99 -11.17
C THR A 297 22.18 20.24 -12.48
N PHE A 298 23.15 19.44 -12.93
CA PHE A 298 23.02 18.62 -14.14
C PHE A 298 21.91 17.57 -14.03
N ALA A 299 21.87 16.79 -12.94
CA ALA A 299 20.83 15.79 -12.73
C ALA A 299 19.42 16.41 -12.56
N ILE A 300 19.33 17.55 -11.84
CA ILE A 300 18.05 18.28 -11.71
C ILE A 300 17.57 18.78 -13.06
N ALA A 301 18.46 19.28 -13.92
CA ALA A 301 18.09 19.73 -15.26
C ALA A 301 17.61 18.56 -16.14
N ALA A 302 18.24 17.39 -16.03
CA ALA A 302 17.80 16.18 -16.72
C ALA A 302 16.40 15.74 -16.26
N GLN A 303 16.15 15.75 -14.95
CA GLN A 303 14.83 15.47 -14.39
C GLN A 303 13.77 16.48 -14.84
N ALA A 304 14.14 17.77 -14.90
CA ALA A 304 13.25 18.84 -15.32
C ALA A 304 12.80 18.67 -16.77
N LEU A 305 13.71 18.21 -17.66
CA LEU A 305 13.37 17.90 -19.05
C LEU A 305 12.33 16.77 -19.13
N VAL A 306 12.55 15.67 -18.42
CA VAL A 306 11.60 14.53 -18.38
C VAL A 306 10.25 14.97 -17.83
N THR A 307 10.26 15.76 -16.74
CA THR A 307 9.03 16.27 -16.11
C THR A 307 8.27 17.21 -17.05
N ALA A 308 8.98 18.10 -17.77
CA ALA A 308 8.37 18.98 -18.76
C ALA A 308 7.78 18.19 -19.94
N LEU A 309 8.48 17.14 -20.42
CA LEU A 309 7.98 16.30 -21.50
C LEU A 309 6.72 15.53 -21.06
N ALA A 310 6.75 14.91 -19.88
CA ALA A 310 5.59 14.21 -19.34
C ALA A 310 4.39 15.15 -19.12
N ALA A 311 4.62 16.38 -18.68
CA ALA A 311 3.57 17.40 -18.53
C ALA A 311 3.02 17.92 -19.88
N SER A 312 3.77 17.74 -20.97
CA SER A 312 3.30 18.08 -22.33
C SER A 312 2.34 17.05 -22.92
N ALA A 313 2.24 15.87 -22.31
CA ALA A 313 1.32 14.82 -22.71
C ALA A 313 -0.13 15.19 -22.36
N ALA A 314 -1.07 14.85 -23.24
CA ALA A 314 -2.50 15.09 -22.99
C ALA A 314 -3.09 14.12 -21.97
N ASP A 315 -2.50 12.93 -21.84
CA ASP A 315 -2.98 11.85 -20.99
C ASP A 315 -1.80 11.02 -20.42
N PRO A 316 -2.01 10.26 -19.32
CA PRO A 316 -0.98 9.41 -18.73
C PRO A 316 -0.39 8.34 -19.66
N ALA A 317 -1.15 7.81 -20.63
CA ALA A 317 -0.65 6.78 -21.55
C ALA A 317 0.32 7.39 -22.58
N ASP A 318 0.03 8.59 -23.07
CA ASP A 318 0.94 9.36 -23.91
C ASP A 318 2.17 9.80 -23.11
N ALA A 319 2.03 10.16 -21.83
CA ALA A 319 3.17 10.43 -20.95
C ALA A 319 4.08 9.20 -20.81
N ILE A 320 3.52 7.99 -20.60
CA ILE A 320 4.29 6.74 -20.58
C ILE A 320 5.01 6.53 -21.92
N ARG A 321 4.34 6.74 -23.05
CA ARG A 321 4.92 6.56 -24.38
C ARG A 321 6.10 7.50 -24.63
N LEU A 322 5.92 8.80 -24.41
CA LEU A 322 6.95 9.83 -24.62
C LEU A 322 8.16 9.60 -23.70
N THR A 323 7.91 9.29 -22.41
CA THR A 323 9.01 9.02 -21.46
C THR A 323 9.70 7.68 -21.71
N THR A 324 9.00 6.70 -22.30
CA THR A 324 9.61 5.42 -22.73
C THR A 324 10.59 5.63 -23.88
N ASP A 325 10.28 6.51 -24.85
CA ASP A 325 11.19 6.82 -25.95
C ASP A 325 12.50 7.42 -25.40
N LEU A 326 12.41 8.39 -24.49
CA LEU A 326 13.58 8.93 -23.78
C LEU A 326 14.34 7.89 -22.94
N ALA A 327 13.65 6.92 -22.34
CA ALA A 327 14.27 5.85 -21.57
C ALA A 327 15.04 4.85 -22.44
N SER A 328 14.73 4.78 -23.74
CA SER A 328 15.43 3.94 -24.72
C SER A 328 16.72 4.57 -25.27
N PHE A 329 17.08 5.78 -24.81
CA PHE A 329 18.22 6.54 -25.32
C PHE A 329 19.55 5.76 -25.23
N SER A 330 20.18 5.56 -26.38
CA SER A 330 21.47 4.87 -26.50
C SER A 330 22.36 5.59 -27.51
N PRO A 331 23.23 6.51 -27.07
CA PRO A 331 24.11 7.23 -27.98
C PRO A 331 25.19 6.28 -28.52
N THR A 332 25.44 6.32 -29.82
CA THR A 332 26.52 5.58 -30.47
C THR A 332 27.60 6.56 -30.90
N SER A 333 28.79 6.47 -30.31
CA SER A 333 29.96 7.24 -30.74
C SER A 333 31.22 6.39 -30.70
N SER A 334 32.11 6.60 -31.68
CA SER A 334 33.38 5.90 -31.77
C SER A 334 34.50 6.79 -31.26
N PHE A 335 35.05 6.43 -30.10
CA PHE A 335 36.20 7.13 -29.52
C PHE A 335 37.51 6.40 -29.85
N THR A 336 38.63 7.12 -29.72
CA THR A 336 39.96 6.52 -29.86
C THR A 336 40.34 5.73 -28.60
N ASN A 337 41.25 4.77 -28.71
CA ASN A 337 41.80 4.03 -27.55
C ASN A 337 42.79 4.85 -26.71
N SER A 338 42.83 6.18 -26.87
CA SER A 338 43.69 7.07 -26.08
C SER A 338 43.09 7.28 -24.68
N PRO A 339 43.89 7.69 -23.67
CA PRO A 339 43.35 8.00 -22.34
C PRO A 339 42.21 9.04 -22.36
N ILE A 340 42.33 10.08 -23.21
CA ILE A 340 41.28 11.09 -23.39
C ILE A 340 40.05 10.49 -24.08
N GLY A 341 40.23 9.61 -25.08
CA GLY A 341 39.14 8.90 -25.74
C GLY A 341 38.38 7.96 -24.80
N ALA A 342 39.08 7.26 -23.90
CA ALA A 342 38.45 6.44 -22.87
C ALA A 342 37.65 7.29 -21.86
N ALA A 343 38.16 8.46 -21.46
CA ALA A 343 37.45 9.38 -20.58
C ALA A 343 36.17 9.96 -21.25
N MET A 344 36.24 10.29 -22.54
CA MET A 344 35.08 10.70 -23.35
C MET A 344 34.01 9.59 -23.43
N GLN A 345 34.44 8.34 -23.63
CA GLN A 345 33.53 7.19 -23.65
C GLN A 345 32.86 6.96 -22.29
N SER A 346 33.63 7.05 -21.20
CA SER A 346 33.10 6.93 -19.83
C SER A 346 32.08 8.03 -19.54
N MET A 347 32.38 9.27 -19.92
CA MET A 347 31.46 10.40 -19.78
C MET A 347 30.16 10.19 -20.56
N GLN A 348 30.23 9.82 -21.84
CA GLN A 348 29.03 9.56 -22.64
C GLN A 348 28.17 8.44 -22.04
N THR A 349 28.80 7.34 -21.60
CA THR A 349 28.10 6.19 -21.01
C THR A 349 27.42 6.58 -19.69
N SER A 350 28.12 7.33 -18.84
CA SER A 350 27.59 7.82 -17.55
C SER A 350 26.45 8.81 -17.74
N CYS A 351 26.57 9.74 -18.69
CA CYS A 351 25.49 10.67 -19.05
C CYS A 351 24.26 9.90 -19.58
N ALA A 352 24.46 8.95 -20.48
CA ALA A 352 23.37 8.14 -21.03
C ALA A 352 22.64 7.35 -19.94
N ALA A 353 23.38 6.74 -19.00
CA ALA A 353 22.81 6.04 -17.85
C ALA A 353 21.98 6.98 -16.97
N LEU A 354 22.50 8.16 -16.61
CA LEU A 354 21.77 9.16 -15.83
C LEU A 354 20.47 9.59 -16.53
N PHE A 355 20.52 9.85 -17.84
CA PHE A 355 19.38 10.27 -18.64
C PHE A 355 18.31 9.18 -18.76
N ARG A 356 18.71 7.93 -19.03
CA ARG A 356 17.78 6.79 -19.05
C ARG A 356 17.10 6.60 -17.70
N ARG A 357 17.84 6.72 -16.59
CA ARG A 357 17.27 6.58 -15.23
C ARG A 357 16.34 7.71 -14.85
N ALA A 358 16.66 8.94 -15.27
CA ALA A 358 15.74 10.08 -15.12
C ALA A 358 14.44 9.85 -15.92
N ALA A 359 14.54 9.33 -17.15
CA ALA A 359 13.39 8.97 -17.96
C ALA A 359 12.57 7.84 -17.34
N LEU A 360 13.20 6.78 -16.80
CA LEU A 360 12.52 5.69 -16.08
C LEU A 360 11.80 6.16 -14.81
N ALA A 361 12.38 7.13 -14.09
CA ALA A 361 11.68 7.79 -12.98
C ALA A 361 10.41 8.51 -13.48
N GLY A 362 10.48 9.16 -14.65
CA GLY A 362 9.33 9.74 -15.34
C GLY A 362 8.28 8.71 -15.76
N VAL A 363 8.71 7.58 -16.35
CA VAL A 363 7.83 6.45 -16.71
C VAL A 363 7.09 5.94 -15.48
N ALA A 364 7.79 5.74 -14.36
CA ALA A 364 7.16 5.30 -13.11
C ALA A 364 6.14 6.31 -12.59
N GLN A 365 6.44 7.61 -12.64
CA GLN A 365 5.51 8.67 -12.24
C GLN A 365 4.28 8.73 -13.16
N ALA A 366 4.44 8.54 -14.46
CA ALA A 366 3.34 8.45 -15.42
C ALA A 366 2.50 7.18 -15.20
N CYS A 367 3.12 6.05 -14.87
CA CYS A 367 2.40 4.84 -14.46
C CYS A 367 1.59 5.05 -13.18
N ALA A 368 2.09 5.86 -12.26
CA ALA A 368 1.38 6.19 -11.02
C ALA A 368 0.11 7.03 -11.27
N SER A 369 0.03 7.80 -12.35
CA SER A 369 -1.19 8.52 -12.75
C SER A 369 -2.06 7.73 -13.75
N TYR A 370 -1.54 6.64 -14.29
CA TYR A 370 -2.23 5.79 -15.25
C TYR A 370 -3.29 4.91 -14.58
N GLN A 371 -4.51 4.93 -15.13
CA GLN A 371 -5.61 4.08 -14.72
C GLN A 371 -5.91 3.03 -15.80
N PRO A 372 -5.57 1.75 -15.60
CA PRO A 372 -5.83 0.73 -16.60
C PRO A 372 -7.32 0.57 -16.91
N SER A 373 -7.63 0.27 -18.16
CA SER A 373 -9.00 0.07 -18.67
C SER A 373 -9.53 -1.35 -18.47
N SER A 374 -8.62 -2.34 -18.40
CA SER A 374 -8.91 -3.76 -18.23
C SER A 374 -7.75 -4.47 -17.50
N TYR A 375 -7.98 -5.70 -17.06
CA TYR A 375 -6.90 -6.53 -16.51
C TYR A 375 -5.77 -6.78 -17.52
N ASP A 376 -6.13 -7.01 -18.78
CA ASP A 376 -5.16 -7.29 -19.85
C ASP A 376 -4.32 -6.05 -20.19
N ASP A 377 -4.94 -4.88 -20.17
CA ASP A 377 -4.27 -3.57 -20.33
C ASP A 377 -3.29 -3.29 -19.19
N ALA A 378 -3.71 -3.53 -17.94
CA ALA A 378 -2.82 -3.44 -16.78
C ALA A 378 -1.61 -4.39 -16.92
N THR A 379 -1.84 -5.60 -17.42
CA THR A 379 -0.79 -6.61 -17.63
C THR A 379 0.16 -6.20 -18.76
N ALA A 380 -0.36 -5.68 -19.87
CA ALA A 380 0.45 -5.21 -21.00
C ALA A 380 1.35 -4.03 -20.61
N VAL A 381 0.81 -3.05 -19.88
CA VAL A 381 1.62 -1.93 -19.36
C VAL A 381 2.68 -2.43 -18.39
N LEU A 382 2.33 -3.37 -17.50
CA LEU A 382 3.28 -3.97 -16.57
C LEU A 382 4.41 -4.70 -17.30
N GLU A 383 4.13 -5.51 -18.32
CA GLU A 383 5.13 -6.22 -19.11
C GLU A 383 6.09 -5.25 -19.83
N ASN A 384 5.54 -4.23 -20.49
CA ASN A 384 6.34 -3.22 -21.18
C ASN A 384 7.27 -2.47 -20.19
N VAL A 385 6.72 -1.99 -19.09
CA VAL A 385 7.47 -1.19 -18.10
C VAL A 385 8.51 -2.04 -17.37
N THR A 386 8.17 -3.28 -16.99
CA THR A 386 9.13 -4.18 -16.33
C THR A 386 10.28 -4.57 -17.26
N THR A 387 10.02 -4.76 -18.55
CA THR A 387 11.07 -5.02 -19.55
C THR A 387 12.08 -3.86 -19.62
N LEU A 388 11.60 -2.61 -19.60
CA LEU A 388 12.48 -1.42 -19.58
C LEU A 388 13.33 -1.36 -18.30
N PHE A 389 12.70 -1.61 -17.14
CA PHE A 389 13.43 -1.64 -15.86
C PHE A 389 14.46 -2.77 -15.82
N ASP A 390 14.12 -3.96 -16.30
CA ASP A 390 15.01 -5.13 -16.28
C ASP A 390 16.25 -4.90 -17.17
N ALA A 391 16.09 -4.24 -18.33
CA ALA A 391 17.22 -3.87 -19.19
C ALA A 391 18.18 -2.86 -18.51
N GLU A 392 17.66 -1.84 -17.84
CA GLU A 392 18.51 -0.86 -17.15
C GLU A 392 19.09 -1.43 -15.85
N ILE A 393 18.39 -2.34 -15.15
CA ILE A 393 18.94 -3.06 -14.00
C ILE A 393 20.15 -3.90 -14.40
N LEU A 394 20.09 -4.59 -15.55
CA LEU A 394 21.24 -5.32 -16.09
C LEU A 394 22.39 -4.38 -16.44
N THR A 395 22.09 -3.24 -17.06
CA THR A 395 23.10 -2.23 -17.40
C THR A 395 23.81 -1.68 -16.16
N ALA A 396 23.05 -1.37 -15.09
CA ALA A 396 23.62 -0.90 -13.83
C ALA A 396 24.44 -2.00 -13.12
N ALA A 397 24.02 -3.26 -13.22
CA ALA A 397 24.76 -4.39 -12.66
C ALA A 397 26.09 -4.62 -13.38
N ASP A 398 26.10 -4.58 -14.72
CA ASP A 398 27.32 -4.72 -15.53
C ASP A 398 28.30 -3.55 -15.32
N ALA A 399 27.80 -2.38 -14.96
CA ALA A 399 28.59 -1.20 -14.62
C ALA A 399 29.04 -1.15 -13.14
N GLU A 400 28.68 -2.13 -12.31
CA GLU A 400 28.97 -2.18 -10.87
C GLU A 400 28.39 -0.98 -10.07
N GLU A 401 27.25 -0.44 -10.51
CA GLU A 401 26.60 0.74 -9.91
C GLU A 401 25.54 0.33 -8.87
N ASP A 402 26.01 -0.05 -7.67
CA ASP A 402 25.19 -0.61 -6.59
C ASP A 402 24.01 0.28 -6.16
N SER A 403 24.23 1.61 -6.13
CA SER A 403 23.22 2.58 -5.67
C SER A 403 22.03 2.62 -6.64
N SER A 404 22.31 2.74 -7.93
CA SER A 404 21.33 2.70 -9.01
C SER A 404 20.67 1.33 -9.11
N TYR A 405 21.43 0.25 -9.00
CA TYR A 405 20.90 -1.11 -9.06
C TYR A 405 19.84 -1.37 -7.98
N SER A 406 20.15 -1.03 -6.72
CA SER A 406 19.22 -1.21 -5.60
C SER A 406 17.98 -0.31 -5.71
N ALA A 407 18.16 0.93 -6.18
CA ALA A 407 17.07 1.88 -6.37
C ALA A 407 16.14 1.49 -7.53
N LEU A 408 16.69 1.02 -8.66
CA LEU A 408 15.92 0.51 -9.80
C LEU A 408 15.04 -0.68 -9.40
N ARG A 409 15.58 -1.64 -8.64
CA ARG A 409 14.80 -2.79 -8.14
C ARG A 409 13.66 -2.36 -7.21
N THR A 410 13.91 -1.36 -6.36
CA THR A 410 12.90 -0.80 -5.45
C THR A 410 11.79 -0.08 -6.23
N LEU A 411 12.17 0.71 -7.25
CA LEU A 411 11.21 1.40 -8.11
C LEU A 411 10.36 0.41 -8.91
N ARG A 412 11.00 -0.59 -9.54
CA ARG A 412 10.31 -1.66 -10.27
C ARG A 412 9.29 -2.38 -9.38
N ALA A 413 9.68 -2.76 -8.17
CA ALA A 413 8.77 -3.43 -7.23
C ALA A 413 7.59 -2.53 -6.84
N SER A 414 7.83 -1.23 -6.66
CA SER A 414 6.78 -0.26 -6.31
C SER A 414 5.78 -0.06 -7.45
N VAL A 415 6.26 0.06 -8.70
CA VAL A 415 5.41 0.18 -9.90
C VAL A 415 4.58 -1.08 -10.12
N VAL A 416 5.18 -2.27 -9.96
CA VAL A 416 4.47 -3.54 -10.06
C VAL A 416 3.37 -3.65 -9.02
N ALA A 417 3.67 -3.36 -7.74
CA ALA A 417 2.68 -3.42 -6.68
C ALA A 417 1.52 -2.44 -6.92
N ASP A 418 1.82 -1.25 -7.46
CA ASP A 418 0.84 -0.22 -7.75
C ASP A 418 -0.09 -0.58 -8.93
N LEU A 419 0.46 -1.01 -10.06
CA LEU A 419 -0.35 -1.44 -11.21
C LEU A 419 -1.13 -2.72 -10.92
N GLN A 420 -0.57 -3.67 -10.15
CA GLN A 420 -1.30 -4.86 -9.72
C GLN A 420 -2.47 -4.51 -8.80
N ALA A 421 -2.29 -3.58 -7.85
CA ALA A 421 -3.38 -3.15 -6.98
C ALA A 421 -4.52 -2.49 -7.77
N ARG A 422 -4.21 -1.69 -8.80
CA ARG A 422 -5.22 -1.08 -9.67
C ARG A 422 -5.87 -2.07 -10.64
N GLY A 423 -5.12 -3.06 -11.10
CA GLY A 423 -5.57 -4.07 -12.05
C GLY A 423 -6.35 -5.24 -11.43
N ALA A 424 -6.18 -5.50 -10.13
CA ALA A 424 -6.71 -6.69 -9.47
C ALA A 424 -8.23 -6.84 -9.54
N ASP A 425 -8.96 -5.73 -9.49
CA ASP A 425 -10.43 -5.70 -9.51
C ASP A 425 -11.00 -5.41 -10.92
N LEU A 426 -10.16 -5.30 -11.95
CA LEU A 426 -10.61 -5.00 -13.31
C LEU A 426 -11.05 -6.27 -14.05
N ALA A 427 -12.08 -6.12 -14.89
CA ALA A 427 -12.53 -7.19 -15.76
C ALA A 427 -11.50 -7.52 -16.85
N SER A 428 -11.39 -8.81 -17.17
CA SER A 428 -10.60 -9.31 -18.31
C SER A 428 -11.37 -9.18 -19.62
N LEU A 429 -10.67 -9.11 -20.75
CA LEU A 429 -11.27 -9.16 -22.08
C LEU A 429 -11.62 -10.60 -22.45
N VAL A 430 -12.84 -10.79 -22.97
CA VAL A 430 -13.35 -12.09 -23.44
C VAL A 430 -13.82 -11.95 -24.88
N MET A 431 -13.60 -13.02 -25.66
CA MET A 431 -14.09 -13.10 -27.03
C MET A 431 -15.61 -13.25 -27.05
N MET A 432 -16.30 -12.27 -27.61
CA MET A 432 -17.76 -12.29 -27.79
C MET A 432 -18.13 -12.52 -29.25
N ASN A 433 -19.18 -13.31 -29.47
CA ASN A 433 -19.67 -13.67 -30.80
C ASN A 433 -21.17 -13.38 -30.92
N PHE A 434 -21.55 -12.70 -32.00
CA PHE A 434 -22.93 -12.32 -32.30
C PHE A 434 -23.35 -12.80 -33.70
N ALA A 435 -24.62 -13.18 -33.84
CA ALA A 435 -25.16 -13.72 -35.09
C ALA A 435 -25.23 -12.72 -36.26
N GLY A 436 -25.08 -11.42 -35.98
CA GLY A 436 -25.20 -10.33 -36.95
C GLY A 436 -24.48 -9.08 -36.48
N SER A 437 -24.19 -8.17 -37.41
CA SER A 437 -23.69 -6.84 -37.07
C SER A 437 -24.80 -6.04 -36.40
N LEU A 438 -24.50 -5.50 -35.21
CA LEU A 438 -25.43 -4.72 -34.40
C LEU A 438 -24.81 -3.35 -34.06
N PRO A 439 -25.62 -2.31 -33.80
CA PRO A 439 -25.09 -1.04 -33.33
C PRO A 439 -24.42 -1.17 -31.95
N ALA A 440 -23.35 -0.41 -31.72
CA ALA A 440 -22.59 -0.41 -30.48
C ALA A 440 -23.47 -0.14 -29.24
N VAL A 441 -24.45 0.76 -29.34
CA VAL A 441 -25.39 1.06 -28.24
C VAL A 441 -26.26 -0.14 -27.87
N VAL A 442 -26.72 -0.90 -28.87
CA VAL A 442 -27.52 -2.11 -28.65
C VAL A 442 -26.66 -3.22 -28.03
N LEU A 443 -25.41 -3.34 -28.49
CA LEU A 443 -24.46 -4.29 -27.93
C LEU A 443 -24.06 -3.93 -26.50
N ALA A 444 -23.83 -2.65 -26.20
CA ALA A 444 -23.51 -2.17 -24.86
C ALA A 444 -24.65 -2.47 -23.88
N HIS A 445 -25.90 -2.18 -24.24
CA HIS A 445 -27.06 -2.58 -23.43
C HIS A 445 -27.15 -4.11 -23.27
N ARG A 446 -26.83 -4.89 -24.31
CA ARG A 446 -26.95 -6.36 -24.24
C ARG A 446 -25.84 -7.01 -23.39
N ILE A 447 -24.63 -6.47 -23.43
CA ILE A 447 -23.45 -7.03 -22.75
C ILE A 447 -23.37 -6.52 -21.31
N TYR A 448 -23.60 -5.21 -21.11
CA TYR A 448 -23.32 -4.53 -19.85
C TYR A 448 -24.58 -4.06 -19.11
N ASP A 449 -25.77 -4.26 -19.69
CA ASP A 449 -27.03 -3.67 -19.21
C ASP A 449 -26.99 -2.14 -19.11
N ASP A 450 -26.09 -1.51 -19.87
CA ASP A 450 -25.87 -0.07 -19.89
C ASP A 450 -25.52 0.43 -21.29
N ALA A 451 -26.43 1.22 -21.87
CA ALA A 451 -26.27 1.81 -23.19
C ALA A 451 -25.22 2.94 -23.23
N THR A 452 -24.89 3.56 -22.09
CA THR A 452 -23.90 4.65 -22.00
C THR A 452 -22.47 4.15 -22.22
N ARG A 453 -22.24 2.85 -22.09
CA ARG A 453 -20.94 2.20 -22.35
C ARG A 453 -20.65 1.93 -23.83
N ALA A 454 -21.44 2.50 -24.75
CA ALA A 454 -21.26 2.33 -26.18
C ALA A 454 -19.90 2.88 -26.67
N ASP A 455 -19.50 4.06 -26.21
CA ASP A 455 -18.24 4.67 -26.63
C ASP A 455 -17.02 3.88 -26.13
N GLN A 456 -17.09 3.33 -24.92
CA GLN A 456 -16.10 2.40 -24.40
C GLN A 456 -15.95 1.19 -25.34
N LEU A 457 -17.07 0.60 -25.76
CA LEU A 457 -17.04 -0.56 -26.64
C LEU A 457 -16.46 -0.20 -28.03
N VAL A 458 -16.76 0.99 -28.54
CA VAL A 458 -16.18 1.51 -29.79
C VAL A 458 -14.68 1.75 -29.64
N GLN A 459 -14.22 2.32 -28.52
CA GLN A 459 -12.80 2.54 -28.25
C GLN A 459 -12.02 1.22 -28.16
N GLN A 460 -12.59 0.19 -27.52
CA GLN A 460 -11.97 -1.13 -27.38
C GLN A 460 -11.89 -1.89 -28.70
N VAL A 461 -13.00 -1.93 -29.45
CA VAL A 461 -13.12 -2.75 -30.67
C VAL A 461 -12.61 -2.05 -31.92
N GLN A 462 -12.56 -0.72 -31.91
CA GLN A 462 -12.17 0.14 -33.04
C GLN A 462 -12.88 -0.27 -34.37
N PRO A 463 -14.22 -0.37 -34.39
CA PRO A 463 -14.96 -0.78 -35.58
C PRO A 463 -14.85 0.26 -36.71
N VAL A 464 -15.02 -0.18 -37.96
CA VAL A 464 -15.12 0.72 -39.12
C VAL A 464 -16.29 1.70 -38.96
N HIS A 465 -17.39 1.28 -38.33
CA HIS A 465 -18.51 2.16 -38.02
C HIS A 465 -19.25 1.74 -36.75
N PRO A 466 -19.57 2.65 -35.81
CA PRO A 466 -20.27 2.30 -34.56
C PRO A 466 -21.64 1.64 -34.73
N LEU A 467 -22.37 1.93 -35.82
CA LEU A 467 -23.63 1.24 -36.15
C LEU A 467 -23.44 -0.19 -36.68
N PHE A 468 -22.23 -0.55 -37.10
CA PHE A 468 -21.92 -1.83 -37.72
C PHE A 468 -20.72 -2.49 -37.02
N MET A 469 -20.94 -2.96 -35.80
CA MET A 469 -19.92 -3.69 -35.05
C MET A 469 -19.62 -5.04 -35.73
N PRO A 470 -18.37 -5.53 -35.66
CA PRO A 470 -18.02 -6.86 -36.15
C PRO A 470 -18.77 -7.96 -35.39
N GLN A 471 -18.92 -9.13 -36.01
CA GLN A 471 -19.61 -10.27 -35.40
C GLN A 471 -18.79 -10.94 -34.27
N SER A 472 -17.47 -10.81 -34.31
CA SER A 472 -16.56 -11.34 -33.31
C SER A 472 -15.59 -10.24 -32.86
N PHE A 473 -15.54 -9.97 -31.55
CA PHE A 473 -14.63 -8.96 -30.97
C PHE A 473 -14.37 -9.21 -29.49
N GLN A 474 -13.24 -8.71 -28.99
CA GLN A 474 -12.91 -8.75 -27.56
C GLN A 474 -13.62 -7.60 -26.85
N ALA A 475 -14.27 -7.91 -25.74
CA ALA A 475 -14.92 -6.93 -24.89
C ALA A 475 -14.80 -7.36 -23.42
N LEU A 476 -14.99 -6.44 -22.49
CA LEU A 476 -14.88 -6.72 -21.06
C LEU A 476 -15.88 -7.80 -20.65
N ALA A 477 -15.43 -8.72 -19.80
CA ALA A 477 -16.33 -9.61 -19.08
C ALA A 477 -17.31 -8.77 -18.22
N SER A 478 -18.59 -9.13 -18.26
CA SER A 478 -19.66 -8.54 -17.46
C SER A 478 -19.67 -9.08 -16.03
#